data_AF-A0AAD6Z8B2-F1
#
_entry.id   AF-A0AAD6Z8B2-F1
#
_cell.length_a   1.000
_cell.length_b   1.000
_cell.length_c   1.000
_cell.angle_alpha   90.00
_cell.angle_beta   90.00
_cell.angle_gamma   90.00
#
_symmetry.space_group_name_H-M   'P 1'
#
loop_
_entity.id
_entity.type
_entity.pdbx_description
1 polymer ?
#
loop_
_entity_poly.entity_id
_entity_poly.type
_entity_poly.pdbx_seq_one_letter_code
_entity_poly.pdbx_strand_id
1 'polypeptide(L)'
;SVNVQLQDFTLSGNVFSGHIYIKNIAFQKVVNVFYSSAADVWPSNAADQGVTAAFSASISGTNFETWVFSGTIGSAGIRHFYIRYDVSGMSFFDNNGQQNYDV
;
A
#
# COMPACT_ATOMS: atom_id res chain seq x y z
N SER A 1 9.24 9.85 -12.93
CA SER A 1 9.90 9.24 -11.76
C SER A 1 8.84 8.64 -10.86
N VAL A 2 9.08 7.44 -10.33
CA VAL A 2 8.16 6.71 -9.44
C VAL A 2 8.30 7.26 -8.01
N ASN A 3 7.19 7.52 -7.32
CA ASN A 3 7.18 8.05 -5.95
C ASN A 3 6.76 7.01 -4.90
N VAL A 4 6.06 5.96 -5.33
CA VAL A 4 5.63 4.81 -4.53
C VAL A 4 5.64 3.60 -5.43
N GLN A 5 6.11 2.47 -4.91
CA GLN A 5 6.15 1.21 -5.64
C GLN A 5 5.99 0.02 -4.67
N LEU A 6 5.18 -0.95 -5.03
CA LEU A 6 5.15 -2.26 -4.35
C LEU A 6 6.47 -3.00 -4.62
N GLN A 7 7.08 -3.54 -3.56
CA GLN A 7 8.22 -4.44 -3.69
C GLN A 7 7.76 -5.89 -3.75
N ASP A 8 6.98 -6.31 -2.77
CA ASP A 8 6.42 -7.65 -2.64
C ASP A 8 5.18 -7.63 -1.74
N PHE A 9 4.41 -8.72 -1.79
CA PHE A 9 3.33 -9.00 -0.87
C PHE A 9 3.15 -10.50 -0.66
N THR A 10 2.40 -10.87 0.36
CA THR A 10 1.98 -12.23 0.64
C THR A 10 0.62 -12.20 1.33
N LEU A 11 -0.25 -13.14 0.97
CA LEU A 11 -1.43 -13.51 1.74
C LEU A 11 -1.19 -14.91 2.34
N SER A 12 -1.01 -14.99 3.65
CA SER A 12 -0.84 -16.26 4.37
C SER A 12 -2.00 -16.47 5.34
N GLY A 13 -2.87 -17.43 5.02
CA GLY A 13 -4.16 -17.54 5.71
C GLY A 13 -4.99 -16.28 5.49
N ASN A 14 -5.27 -15.53 6.55
CA ASN A 14 -5.95 -14.23 6.48
C ASN A 14 -5.02 -13.03 6.74
N VAL A 15 -3.70 -13.23 6.81
CA VAL A 15 -2.75 -12.15 7.01
C VAL A 15 -2.22 -11.69 5.65
N PHE A 16 -2.53 -10.44 5.30
CA PHE A 16 -2.02 -9.75 4.12
C PHE A 16 -0.91 -8.79 4.52
N SER A 17 0.29 -9.00 4.00
CA SER A 17 1.50 -8.26 4.38
C SER A 17 2.43 -8.05 3.20
N GLY A 18 3.31 -7.06 3.28
CA GLY A 18 4.30 -6.82 2.23
C GLY A 18 5.17 -5.59 2.46
N HIS A 19 6.00 -5.30 1.46
CA HIS A 19 6.97 -4.22 1.46
C HIS A 19 6.70 -3.21 0.34
N ILE A 20 6.94 -1.94 0.65
CA ILE A 20 6.69 -0.81 -0.24
C ILE A 20 7.93 0.07 -0.26
N TYR A 21 8.34 0.49 -1.45
CA TYR A 21 9.32 1.57 -1.63
C TYR A 21 8.61 2.91 -1.82
N ILE A 22 9.04 3.93 -1.09
CA ILE A 22 8.58 5.31 -1.33
C ILE A 22 9.75 6.27 -1.45
N LYS A 23 9.53 7.35 -2.21
CA LYS A 23 10.44 8.49 -2.24
C LYS A 23 10.27 9.34 -0.98
N ASN A 24 11.35 9.61 -0.27
CA ASN A 24 11.37 10.46 0.92
C ASN A 24 11.28 11.95 0.53
N ILE A 25 10.06 12.47 0.42
CA ILE A 25 9.78 13.85 -0.02
C ILE A 25 9.68 14.81 1.18
N ALA A 26 9.02 14.39 2.27
CA ALA A 26 8.89 15.16 3.50
C ALA A 26 8.78 14.21 4.71
N PHE A 27 8.98 14.74 5.92
CA PHE A 27 8.95 13.92 7.13
C PHE A 27 7.58 13.30 7.40
N GLN A 28 6.50 14.10 7.32
CA GLN A 28 5.15 13.61 7.55
C GLN A 28 4.62 12.91 6.29
N LYS A 29 4.32 11.62 6.44
CA LYS A 29 3.90 10.72 5.38
C LYS A 29 2.73 9.86 5.86
N VAL A 30 1.85 9.50 4.94
CA VAL A 30 0.85 8.45 5.16
C VAL A 30 0.92 7.48 3.99
N VAL A 31 1.12 6.20 4.28
CA VAL A 31 1.16 5.13 3.28
C VAL A 31 0.08 4.11 3.62
N ASN A 32 -0.86 3.89 2.71
CA ASN A 32 -1.97 2.96 2.90
C ASN A 32 -2.06 2.00 1.71
N VAL A 33 -2.41 0.75 2.02
CA VAL A 33 -2.80 -0.25 1.03
C VAL A 33 -4.31 -0.37 1.06
N PHE A 34 -4.98 -0.02 -0.04
CA PHE A 34 -6.43 -0.17 -0.19
C PHE A 34 -6.74 -1.38 -1.03
N TYR A 35 -7.77 -2.12 -0.66
CA TYR A 35 -8.12 -3.37 -1.33
C TYR A 35 -9.62 -3.53 -1.56
N SER A 36 -9.97 -4.32 -2.57
CA SER A 36 -11.34 -4.80 -2.81
C SER A 36 -11.59 -6.11 -2.08
N SER A 37 -12.85 -6.40 -1.79
CA SER A 37 -13.28 -7.73 -1.34
C SER A 37 -13.02 -8.80 -2.42
N ALA A 38 -13.17 -10.09 -2.07
CA ALA A 38 -13.07 -11.20 -3.04
C ALA A 38 -14.08 -11.10 -4.20
N ALA A 39 -15.21 -10.43 -3.98
CA ALA A 39 -16.23 -10.15 -5.01
C ALA A 39 -15.93 -8.88 -5.83
N ASP A 40 -14.73 -8.31 -5.68
CA ASP A 40 -14.26 -7.08 -6.34
C ASP A 40 -15.08 -5.82 -6.02
N VAL A 41 -15.72 -5.82 -4.85
CA VAL A 41 -16.40 -4.63 -4.33
C VAL A 41 -15.37 -3.80 -3.56
N TRP A 42 -15.15 -2.58 -4.05
CA TRP A 42 -14.33 -1.56 -3.39
C TRP A 42 -15.16 -0.81 -2.32
N PRO A 43 -14.55 -0.41 -1.20
CA PRO A 43 -15.25 0.39 -0.20
C PRO A 43 -15.63 1.76 -0.77
N SER A 44 -16.79 2.28 -0.38
CA SER A 44 -17.22 3.63 -0.77
C SER A 44 -16.33 4.73 -0.19
N ASN A 45 -15.70 4.49 0.96
CA ASN A 45 -14.68 5.35 1.53
C ASN A 45 -13.37 4.58 1.69
N ALA A 46 -12.29 5.11 1.14
CA ALA A 46 -10.96 4.54 1.26
C ALA A 46 -10.58 4.32 2.74
N ALA A 47 -10.97 5.23 3.64
CA ALA A 47 -10.70 5.14 5.08
C ALA A 47 -11.25 3.86 5.75
N ASP A 48 -12.24 3.19 5.16
CA ASP A 48 -12.94 2.07 5.79
C ASP A 48 -12.26 0.71 5.58
N GLN A 49 -11.35 0.55 4.61
CA GLN A 49 -10.60 -0.72 4.37
C GLN A 49 -9.18 -0.49 3.82
N GLY A 50 -8.36 0.23 4.58
CA GLY A 50 -6.93 0.38 4.29
C GLY A 50 -6.06 -0.31 5.34
N VAL A 51 -4.99 -0.98 4.91
CA VAL A 51 -3.89 -1.36 5.82
C VAL A 51 -2.86 -0.24 5.79
N THR A 52 -2.69 0.45 6.93
CA THR A 52 -1.66 1.49 7.05
C THR A 52 -0.28 0.83 7.17
N ALA A 53 0.63 1.23 6.29
CA ALA A 53 2.02 0.82 6.36
C ALA A 53 2.79 1.68 7.37
N ALA A 54 3.85 1.12 7.92
CA ALA A 54 4.77 1.80 8.83
C ALA A 54 6.17 1.89 8.21
N PHE A 55 6.90 2.95 8.54
CA PHE A 55 8.30 3.10 8.19
C PHE A 55 9.10 1.90 8.71
N SER A 56 9.93 1.31 7.85
CA SER A 56 10.83 0.21 8.20
C SER A 56 12.28 0.70 8.23
N ALA A 57 12.81 1.19 7.12
CA ALA A 57 14.18 1.68 7.04
C ALA A 57 14.38 2.73 5.94
N SER A 58 15.43 3.55 6.08
CA SER A 58 15.96 4.36 4.98
C SER A 58 16.89 3.53 4.11
N ILE A 59 16.90 3.76 2.80
CA ILE A 59 17.80 3.07 1.87
C ILE A 59 19.04 3.94 1.66
N SER A 60 20.17 3.50 2.26
CA SER A 60 21.45 4.21 2.22
C SER A 60 21.87 4.58 0.79
N GLY A 61 22.36 5.81 0.62
CA GLY A 61 22.80 6.34 -0.68
C GLY A 61 21.66 6.72 -1.64
N THR A 62 20.39 6.67 -1.20
CA THR A 62 19.24 7.05 -2.01
C THR A 62 18.32 8.02 -1.26
N ASN A 63 17.31 8.55 -1.95
CA ASN A 63 16.20 9.30 -1.34
C ASN A 63 14.94 8.42 -1.18
N PHE A 64 15.11 7.11 -1.01
CA PHE A 64 14.00 6.17 -0.82
C PHE A 64 14.00 5.55 0.58
N GLU A 65 12.82 5.09 0.99
CA GLU A 65 12.55 4.38 2.24
C GLU A 65 11.80 3.09 1.94
N THR A 66 11.99 2.09 2.80
CA THR A 66 11.15 0.89 2.87
C THR A 66 10.06 1.08 3.92
N TRP A 67 8.85 0.66 3.57
CA TRP A 67 7.67 0.66 4.42
C TRP A 67 7.06 -0.73 4.43
N VAL A 68 6.50 -1.15 5.55
CA VAL A 68 5.91 -2.48 5.75
C VAL A 68 4.45 -2.36 6.13
N PHE A 69 3.60 -3.20 5.57
CA PHE A 69 2.21 -3.33 5.96
C PHE A 69 1.91 -4.76 6.42
N SER A 70 0.99 -4.89 7.35
CA SER A 70 0.44 -6.17 7.78
C SER A 70 -0.96 -5.94 8.35
N GLY A 71 -1.95 -6.63 7.80
CA GLY A 71 -3.34 -6.53 8.22
C GLY A 71 -4.07 -7.85 8.09
N THR A 72 -5.12 -8.02 8.90
CA THR A 72 -6.00 -9.18 8.82
C THR A 72 -7.12 -8.91 7.83
N ILE A 73 -7.24 -9.76 6.81
CA ILE A 73 -8.34 -9.74 5.85
C ILE A 73 -9.57 -10.39 6.49
N GLY A 74 -10.68 -9.64 6.47
CA GLY A 74 -11.96 -10.12 6.97
C GLY A 74 -12.59 -11.21 6.11
N SER A 75 -13.75 -11.71 6.53
CA SER A 75 -14.47 -12.78 5.83
C SER A 75 -14.93 -12.45 4.41
N ALA A 76 -14.96 -11.17 4.03
CA ALA A 76 -15.23 -10.74 2.66
C ALA A 76 -14.06 -11.04 1.69
N GLY A 77 -12.89 -11.43 2.21
CA GLY A 77 -11.70 -11.74 1.44
C GLY A 77 -11.07 -10.51 0.78
N ILE A 78 -10.13 -10.77 -0.12
CA ILE A 78 -9.41 -9.78 -0.91
C ILE A 78 -9.27 -10.29 -2.34
N ARG A 79 -9.39 -9.41 -3.34
CA ARG A 79 -9.13 -9.75 -4.75
C ARG A 79 -8.06 -8.85 -5.37
N HIS A 80 -8.24 -7.54 -5.26
CA HIS A 80 -7.31 -6.57 -5.82
C HIS A 80 -6.87 -5.56 -4.77
N PHE A 81 -5.70 -4.94 -4.96
CA PHE A 81 -5.25 -3.82 -4.14
C PHE A 81 -4.40 -2.80 -4.89
N TYR A 82 -4.28 -1.60 -4.32
CA TYR A 82 -3.35 -0.57 -4.75
C TYR A 82 -2.76 0.16 -3.52
N ILE A 83 -1.67 0.89 -3.75
CA ILE A 83 -1.01 1.68 -2.71
C ILE A 83 -1.28 3.17 -2.95
N ARG A 84 -1.56 3.90 -1.87
CA ARG A 84 -1.59 5.37 -1.85
C ARG A 84 -0.52 5.88 -0.90
N TYR A 85 0.23 6.87 -1.35
CA TYR A 85 1.22 7.59 -0.59
C TYR A 85 0.89 9.08 -0.58
N ASP A 86 0.47 9.59 0.59
CA ASP A 86 0.21 11.02 0.82
C ASP A 86 1.41 11.69 1.48
N VAL A 87 1.91 12.77 0.88
CA VAL A 87 3.03 13.56 1.39
C VAL A 87 2.98 14.98 0.87
N SER A 88 3.26 15.95 1.75
CA SER A 88 3.32 17.37 1.39
C SER A 88 2.10 17.89 0.61
N GLY A 89 0.90 17.40 0.95
CA GLY A 89 -0.36 17.79 0.30
C GLY A 89 -0.63 17.13 -1.06
N MET A 90 0.20 16.19 -1.50
CA MET A 90 0.01 15.43 -2.74
C MET A 90 -0.26 13.95 -2.46
N SER A 91 -0.99 13.30 -3.35
CA SER A 91 -1.20 11.85 -3.34
C SER A 91 -0.51 11.20 -4.55
N PHE A 92 0.27 10.17 -4.29
CA PHE A 92 0.86 9.31 -5.31
C PHE A 92 0.27 7.91 -5.19
N PHE A 93 0.16 7.22 -6.31
CA PHE A 93 -0.48 5.91 -6.38
C PHE A 93 0.43 4.92 -7.07
N ASP A 94 0.46 3.70 -6.53
CA ASP A 94 0.88 2.53 -7.27
C ASP A 94 -0.32 1.59 -7.42
N ASN A 95 -0.89 1.63 -8.62
CA ASN A 95 -2.05 0.83 -9.01
C ASN A 95 -1.71 -0.08 -10.21
N ASN A 96 -0.44 -0.50 -10.33
CA ASN A 96 0.02 -1.42 -11.37
C ASN A 96 -0.40 -0.97 -12.80
N GLY A 97 -0.24 0.32 -13.09
CA GLY A 97 -0.64 0.89 -14.38
C GLY A 97 -2.15 0.80 -14.63
N GLN A 98 -2.96 1.20 -13.64
CA GLN A 98 -4.44 1.19 -13.65
C GLN A 98 -5.10 -0.20 -13.56
N GLN A 99 -4.33 -1.28 -13.46
CA GLN A 99 -4.86 -2.64 -13.35
C GLN A 99 -5.09 -3.09 -11.90
N ASN A 100 -4.45 -2.43 -10.94
CA ASN A 100 -4.27 -2.90 -9.56
C ASN A 100 -3.46 -4.20 -9.50
N TYR A 101 -3.14 -4.64 -8.29
CA TYR A 101 -2.45 -5.91 -8.03
C TYR A 101 -3.47 -7.00 -7.72
N ASP A 102 -3.37 -8.14 -8.40
CA ASP A 102 -4.09 -9.37 -8.05
C ASP A 102 -3.47 -10.03 -6.81
N VAL A 103 -4.31 -10.54 -5.90
CA VAL A 103 -3.91 -11.30 -4.70
C VAL A 103 -4.13 -12.79 -4.87
#